data_AF-A0A851CMG8-F1
#
_entry.id   AF-A0A851CMG8-F1
#
_cell.length_a   1.000
_cell.length_b   1.000
_cell.length_c   1.000
_cell.angle_alpha   90.00
_cell.angle_beta   90.00
_cell.angle_gamma   90.00
#
_symmetry.space_group_name_H-M   'P 1'
#
loop_
_entity.id
_entity.type
_entity.pdbx_description
1 polymer ?
#
loop_
_entity_poly.entity_id
_entity_poly.type
_entity_poly.pdbx_seq_one_letter_code
_entity_poly.pdbx_strand_id
1 'polypeptide(L)'
;YHVAFGPVVDGDVVPDDPEILMQQGEFLNYDILIGVNQGEGLKFVEDSLESEDGISASYFDFTVSNFMRRKTLLALFTDHQWVAPAVATAKLHAEYQSPVYFYTFYHHCQTDARPEWADAAHGDEIPYVFGVPMVGATDLFPCNFSKN
;
A
#
# COMPACT_ATOMS: atom_id res chain seq x y z
N TYR A 1 -4.57 12.67 3.52
CA TYR A 1 -3.10 12.49 3.48
C TYR A 1 -2.37 13.59 2.70
N HIS A 2 -1.52 14.40 3.36
CA HIS A 2 -0.56 15.30 2.70
C HIS A 2 0.84 14.97 3.21
N VAL A 3 1.74 14.55 2.33
CA VAL A 3 3.15 14.35 2.67
C VAL A 3 3.86 15.68 2.42
N ALA A 4 4.20 16.41 3.49
CA ALA A 4 4.86 17.72 3.38
C ALA A 4 6.33 17.61 2.98
N PHE A 5 6.95 16.45 3.18
CA PHE A 5 8.37 16.20 2.92
C PHE A 5 8.56 14.82 2.30
N GLY A 6 9.22 14.76 1.14
CA GLY A 6 9.60 13.54 0.44
C GLY A 6 10.88 13.76 -0.38
N PRO A 7 11.39 12.70 -1.05
CA PRO A 7 12.52 12.85 -1.96
C PRO A 7 12.25 13.91 -3.04
N VAL A 8 13.26 14.70 -3.37
CA VAL A 8 13.19 15.74 -4.41
C VAL A 8 14.37 15.55 -5.34
N VAL A 9 14.20 15.84 -6.64
CA VAL A 9 15.31 15.89 -7.59
C VAL A 9 16.25 17.03 -7.18
N ASP A 10 17.39 16.67 -6.62
CA ASP A 10 18.40 17.59 -6.08
C ASP A 10 19.67 17.66 -6.93
N GLY A 11 19.82 16.73 -7.89
CA GLY A 11 21.00 16.65 -8.76
C GLY A 11 22.20 15.95 -8.13
N ASP A 12 22.07 15.41 -6.92
CA ASP A 12 23.14 14.72 -6.18
C ASP A 12 22.69 13.32 -5.74
N VAL A 13 21.79 13.26 -4.74
CA VAL A 13 21.24 11.97 -4.26
C VAL A 13 20.16 11.45 -5.20
N VAL A 14 19.28 12.34 -5.69
CA VAL A 14 18.28 12.05 -6.70
C VAL A 14 18.61 12.89 -7.94
N PRO A 15 19.37 12.35 -8.89
CA PRO A 15 19.96 13.14 -9.97
C PRO A 15 18.92 13.62 -11.00
N ASP A 16 17.85 12.87 -11.23
CA ASP A 16 16.75 13.20 -12.15
C ASP A 16 15.45 12.49 -11.71
N ASP A 17 14.37 12.66 -12.47
CA ASP A 17 13.11 11.97 -12.26
C ASP A 17 13.29 10.44 -12.27
N PRO A 18 12.83 9.72 -11.21
CA PRO A 18 13.00 8.28 -11.11
C PRO A 18 12.40 7.50 -12.28
N GLU A 19 11.28 7.95 -12.86
CA GLU A 19 10.67 7.29 -14.01
C GLU A 19 11.60 7.37 -15.23
N ILE A 20 12.21 8.54 -15.46
CA ILE A 20 13.17 8.75 -16.55
C ILE A 20 14.40 7.85 -16.36
N LEU A 21 15.00 7.86 -15.17
CA LEU A 21 16.18 7.05 -14.85
C LEU A 21 15.90 5.56 -15.06
N MET A 22 14.75 5.07 -14.59
CA MET A 22 14.36 3.67 -14.75
C MET A 22 14.07 3.31 -16.21
N GLN A 23 13.42 4.18 -16.98
CA GLN A 23 13.18 3.95 -18.41
C GLN A 23 14.48 3.86 -19.21
N GLN A 24 15.53 4.57 -18.78
CA GLN A 24 16.85 4.56 -19.43
C GLN A 24 17.77 3.43 -18.95
N GLY A 25 17.35 2.67 -17.92
CA GLY A 25 18.21 1.64 -17.33
C GLY A 25 19.31 2.20 -16.42
N GLU A 26 19.21 3.47 -16.02
CA GLU A 26 20.15 4.15 -15.12
C GLU A 26 19.88 3.79 -13.66
N PHE A 27 19.90 2.48 -13.38
CA PHE A 27 19.75 1.91 -12.05
C PHE A 27 20.62 0.66 -11.92
N LEU A 28 20.90 0.25 -10.68
CA LEU A 28 21.71 -0.94 -10.43
C LEU A 28 20.90 -2.21 -10.72
N ASN A 29 21.53 -3.19 -11.37
CA ASN A 29 20.97 -4.54 -11.51
C ASN A 29 21.25 -5.34 -10.23
N TYR A 30 20.19 -5.77 -9.55
CA TYR A 30 20.22 -6.61 -8.36
C TYR A 30 18.92 -7.39 -8.21
N ASP A 31 18.96 -8.48 -7.45
CA ASP A 31 17.77 -9.26 -7.11
C ASP A 31 16.81 -8.42 -6.27
N ILE A 32 15.56 -8.29 -6.72
CA ILE A 32 14.53 -7.50 -6.04
C ILE A 32 13.35 -8.37 -5.62
N LEU A 33 12.97 -8.27 -4.34
CA LEU A 33 11.71 -8.74 -3.80
C LEU A 33 10.83 -7.51 -3.50
N ILE A 34 9.73 -7.38 -4.22
CA ILE A 34 8.77 -6.27 -4.08
C ILE A 34 7.35 -6.84 -4.04
N GLY A 35 6.40 -6.13 -3.45
CA GLY A 35 5.02 -6.60 -3.40
C GLY A 35 4.07 -5.54 -2.90
N VAL A 36 2.82 -5.95 -2.77
CA VAL A 36 1.70 -5.09 -2.34
C VAL A 36 0.70 -5.90 -1.54
N ASN A 37 -0.05 -5.19 -0.70
CA ASN A 37 -1.17 -5.73 0.05
C ASN A 37 -2.48 -5.57 -0.74
N GLN A 38 -3.47 -6.41 -0.45
CA GLN A 38 -4.76 -6.40 -1.16
C GLN A 38 -5.53 -5.07 -1.03
N GLY A 39 -5.36 -4.37 0.08
CA GLY A 39 -6.12 -3.18 0.51
C GLY A 39 -5.24 -2.03 0.96
N GLU A 40 -4.09 -1.80 0.32
CA GLU A 40 -3.14 -0.71 0.63
C GLU A 40 -3.81 0.66 0.81
N GLY A 41 -4.83 0.95 0.00
CA GLY A 41 -5.55 2.22 -0.02
C GLY A 41 -6.49 2.46 1.17
N LEU A 42 -6.61 1.54 2.13
CA LEU A 42 -7.63 1.60 3.18
C LEU A 42 -7.61 2.93 3.95
N LYS A 43 -6.43 3.38 4.37
CA LYS A 43 -6.27 4.63 5.12
C LYS A 43 -6.72 5.86 4.31
N PHE A 44 -6.55 5.85 2.99
CA PHE A 44 -7.00 6.95 2.14
C PHE A 44 -8.53 6.98 2.03
N VAL A 45 -9.18 5.82 2.04
CA VAL A 45 -10.65 5.73 2.12
C VAL A 45 -11.15 6.26 3.46
N GLU A 46 -10.53 5.86 4.57
CA GLU A 46 -10.87 6.32 5.92
C GLU A 46 -10.67 7.83 6.08
N ASP A 47 -9.51 8.37 5.70
CA ASP A 47 -9.23 9.82 5.69
C ASP A 47 -10.27 10.60 4.87
N SER A 48 -10.72 10.04 3.73
CA SER A 48 -11.71 10.68 2.86
C SER A 48 -13.12 10.68 3.44
N LEU A 49 -13.42 9.77 4.37
CA LEU A 49 -14.68 9.74 5.11
C LEU A 49 -14.69 10.76 6.26
N GLU A 50 -13.53 11.15 6.77
CA GLU A 50 -13.36 12.04 7.92
C GLU A 50 -13.14 13.52 7.54
N SER A 51 -12.88 13.85 6.26
CA SER A 51 -12.61 15.23 5.85
C SER A 51 -13.87 16.12 5.88
N GLU A 52 -13.85 17.21 6.66
CA GLU A 52 -14.92 18.22 6.69
C GLU A 52 -14.83 19.26 5.57
N ASP A 53 -13.67 19.41 4.93
CA ASP A 53 -13.45 20.35 3.82
C ASP A 53 -13.92 19.75 2.49
N GLY A 54 -15.23 19.67 2.29
CA GLY A 54 -15.82 19.11 1.08
C GLY A 54 -17.34 18.88 1.17
N ILE A 55 -17.82 17.91 0.39
CA ILE A 55 -19.19 17.39 0.50
C ILE A 55 -19.42 16.99 1.97
N SER A 56 -20.53 17.41 2.59
CA SER A 56 -20.75 17.14 4.03
C SER A 56 -20.60 15.65 4.31
N ALA A 57 -20.02 15.29 5.46
CA ALA A 57 -19.85 13.90 5.86
C ALA A 57 -21.16 13.10 5.75
N SER A 58 -22.32 13.73 5.98
CA SER A 58 -23.65 13.13 5.77
C SER A 58 -24.03 12.91 4.30
N TYR A 59 -23.64 13.79 3.38
CA TYR A 59 -23.88 13.64 1.94
C TYR A 59 -22.83 12.72 1.30
N PHE A 60 -21.60 12.71 1.78
CA PHE A 60 -20.59 11.74 1.41
C PHE A 60 -20.95 10.35 1.94
N ASP A 61 -21.37 10.21 3.19
CA ASP A 61 -21.89 8.96 3.73
C ASP A 61 -23.15 8.51 2.96
N PHE A 62 -24.09 9.41 2.62
CA PHE A 62 -25.18 9.05 1.71
C PHE A 62 -24.68 8.56 0.32
N THR A 63 -23.63 9.16 -0.22
CA THR A 63 -23.08 8.82 -1.54
C THR A 63 -22.03 7.70 -1.53
N VAL A 64 -21.47 7.30 -0.39
CA VAL A 64 -20.38 6.31 -0.26
C VAL A 64 -20.70 5.22 0.78
N SER A 65 -21.85 5.29 1.46
CA SER A 65 -22.35 4.26 2.42
C SER A 65 -22.54 2.88 1.81
N ASN A 66 -22.60 2.77 0.48
CA ASN A 66 -22.71 1.46 -0.15
C ASN A 66 -21.36 0.71 -0.05
N PHE A 67 -21.38 -0.50 0.51
CA PHE A 67 -20.26 -1.42 0.58
C PHE A 67 -19.49 -1.52 -0.75
N MET A 68 -20.19 -1.59 -1.89
CA MET A 68 -19.57 -1.62 -3.21
C MET A 68 -18.76 -0.36 -3.52
N ARG A 69 -19.25 0.82 -3.11
CA ARG A 69 -18.53 2.09 -3.33
C ARG A 69 -17.28 2.19 -2.47
N ARG A 70 -17.32 1.72 -1.21
CA ARG A 70 -16.12 1.64 -0.35
C ARG A 70 -15.06 0.72 -0.94
N LYS A 71 -15.47 -0.47 -1.42
CA LYS A 71 -14.56 -1.39 -2.10
C LYS A 71 -13.99 -0.82 -3.40
N THR A 72 -14.79 -0.06 -4.17
CA THR A 72 -14.29 0.62 -5.38
C THR A 72 -13.28 1.71 -5.06
N LEU A 73 -13.53 2.55 -4.05
CA LEU A 73 -12.56 3.57 -3.62
C LEU A 73 -11.29 2.93 -3.06
N LEU A 74 -11.42 1.85 -2.29
CA LEU A 74 -10.29 1.06 -1.80
C LEU A 74 -9.44 0.57 -2.97
N ALA A 75 -10.06 -0.11 -3.94
CA ALA A 75 -9.37 -0.58 -5.14
C ALA A 75 -8.70 0.57 -5.90
N LEU A 76 -9.40 1.70 -6.09
CA LEU A 76 -8.85 2.86 -6.78
C LEU A 76 -7.58 3.40 -6.09
N PHE A 77 -7.61 3.60 -4.77
CA PHE A 77 -6.45 4.10 -4.04
C PHE A 77 -5.33 3.07 -3.96
N THR A 78 -5.66 1.79 -3.73
CA THR A 78 -4.70 0.69 -3.76
C THR A 78 -3.96 0.65 -5.10
N ASP A 79 -4.71 0.66 -6.20
CA ASP A 79 -4.16 0.57 -7.55
C ASP A 79 -3.28 1.78 -7.87
N HIS A 80 -3.81 2.98 -7.63
CA HIS A 80 -3.14 4.21 -8.05
C HIS A 80 -1.90 4.53 -7.20
N GLN A 81 -1.98 4.39 -5.87
CA GLN A 81 -0.91 4.83 -4.98
C GLN A 81 0.16 3.75 -4.77
N TRP A 82 -0.16 2.47 -4.95
CA TRP A 82 0.74 1.37 -4.57
C TRP A 82 0.95 0.33 -5.67
N VAL A 83 -0.11 -0.26 -6.22
CA VAL A 83 0.02 -1.39 -7.17
C VAL A 83 0.64 -0.96 -8.49
N ALA A 84 0.08 0.07 -9.13
CA ALA A 84 0.59 0.54 -10.42
C ALA A 84 2.09 0.93 -10.38
N PRO A 85 2.58 1.75 -9.42
CA PRO A 85 4.00 2.06 -9.34
C PRO A 85 4.87 0.85 -8.99
N ALA A 86 4.43 -0.05 -8.11
CA ALA A 86 5.19 -1.26 -7.77
C ALA A 86 5.34 -2.19 -8.99
N VAL A 87 4.26 -2.39 -9.76
CA VAL A 87 4.27 -3.20 -10.98
C VAL A 87 5.12 -2.56 -12.07
N ALA A 88 5.04 -1.24 -12.26
CA ALA A 88 5.88 -0.52 -13.21
C ALA A 88 7.36 -0.67 -12.87
N THR A 89 7.71 -0.50 -11.59
CA THR A 89 9.08 -0.68 -11.07
C THR A 89 9.57 -2.10 -11.31
N ALA A 90 8.79 -3.10 -10.90
CA ALA A 90 9.13 -4.51 -11.07
C ALA A 90 9.33 -4.90 -12.54
N LYS A 91 8.48 -4.37 -13.43
CA LYS A 91 8.56 -4.60 -14.86
C LYS A 91 9.84 -4.01 -15.46
N LEU A 92 10.19 -2.77 -15.12
CA LEU A 92 11.43 -2.14 -15.60
C LEU A 92 12.66 -2.91 -15.11
N HIS A 93 12.70 -3.33 -13.85
CA HIS A 93 13.77 -4.20 -13.35
C HIS A 93 13.89 -5.52 -14.14
N ALA A 94 12.77 -6.18 -14.43
CA ALA A 94 12.77 -7.41 -15.22
C ALA A 94 13.23 -7.19 -16.68
N GLU A 95 12.82 -6.09 -17.31
CA GLU A 95 13.21 -5.73 -18.68
C GLU A 95 14.72 -5.50 -18.81
N TYR A 96 15.34 -4.88 -17.78
CA TYR A 96 16.79 -4.71 -17.67
C TYR A 96 17.51 -5.87 -16.97
N GLN A 97 16.90 -7.07 -17.01
CA GLN A 97 17.50 -8.35 -16.59
C GLN A 97 17.81 -8.49 -15.09
N SER A 98 17.20 -7.71 -14.22
CA SER A 98 17.25 -7.97 -12.77
C SER A 98 16.36 -9.18 -12.43
N PRO A 99 16.77 -10.10 -11.55
CA PRO A 99 15.86 -11.11 -11.01
C PRO A 99 14.78 -10.47 -10.14
N VAL A 100 13.51 -10.66 -10.52
CA VAL A 100 12.36 -10.03 -9.85
C VAL A 100 11.47 -11.09 -9.21
N TYR A 101 11.18 -10.91 -7.93
CA TYR A 101 10.23 -11.70 -7.16
C TYR A 101 9.11 -10.75 -6.69
N PHE A 102 7.88 -11.00 -7.15
CA PHE A 102 6.73 -10.17 -6.79
C PHE A 102 5.79 -10.94 -5.87
N TYR A 103 5.47 -10.39 -4.70
CA TYR A 103 4.49 -10.97 -3.77
C TYR A 103 3.20 -10.15 -3.70
N THR A 104 2.11 -10.83 -3.32
CA THR A 104 0.84 -10.19 -3.00
C THR A 104 0.34 -10.71 -1.66
N PHE A 105 0.00 -9.79 -0.75
CA PHE A 105 -0.32 -10.11 0.62
C PHE A 105 -1.82 -9.92 0.92
N TYR A 106 -2.47 -10.99 1.36
CA TYR A 106 -3.93 -11.07 1.53
C TYR A 106 -4.37 -11.37 2.98
N HIS A 107 -3.43 -11.72 3.84
CA HIS A 107 -3.74 -12.22 5.18
C HIS A 107 -3.64 -11.07 6.17
N HIS A 108 -4.66 -10.82 6.99
CA HIS A 108 -4.61 -9.72 7.93
C HIS A 108 -5.33 -10.06 9.23
N CYS A 109 -5.05 -9.29 10.27
CA CYS A 109 -5.70 -9.51 11.54
C CYS A 109 -7.18 -9.07 11.48
N GLN A 110 -8.10 -10.00 11.66
CA GLN A 110 -9.48 -9.66 12.00
C GLN A 110 -9.55 -9.27 13.47
N THR A 111 -9.76 -7.97 13.70
CA THR A 111 -10.06 -7.40 15.02
C THR A 111 -11.42 -6.72 14.95
N ASP A 112 -12.13 -6.62 16.08
CA ASP A 112 -13.44 -5.94 16.12
C ASP A 112 -13.35 -4.45 15.72
N ALA A 113 -12.16 -3.86 15.80
CA ALA A 113 -11.91 -2.49 15.38
C ALA A 113 -11.81 -2.32 13.86
N ARG A 114 -11.61 -3.42 13.11
CA ARG A 114 -11.42 -3.39 11.67
C ARG A 114 -12.73 -3.69 10.94
N PRO A 115 -13.15 -2.86 9.97
CA PRO A 115 -14.37 -3.13 9.22
C PRO A 115 -14.26 -4.41 8.40
N GLU A 116 -15.32 -5.21 8.32
CA GLU A 116 -15.37 -6.48 7.57
C GLU A 116 -15.04 -6.32 6.07
N TRP A 117 -15.27 -5.12 5.51
CA TRP A 117 -14.98 -4.82 4.11
C TRP A 117 -13.51 -4.50 3.83
N ALA A 118 -12.71 -4.27 4.88
CA ALA A 118 -11.30 -3.96 4.77
C ALA A 118 -10.52 -5.22 4.37
N ASP A 119 -9.79 -5.12 3.25
CA ASP A 119 -8.79 -6.13 2.88
C ASP A 119 -7.49 -5.89 3.66
N ALA A 120 -6.46 -6.71 3.44
CA ALA A 120 -5.13 -6.52 4.02
C ALA A 120 -4.56 -5.13 3.67
N ALA A 121 -4.41 -4.28 4.67
CA ALA A 121 -4.09 -2.86 4.56
C ALA A 121 -2.58 -2.65 4.59
N HIS A 122 -2.18 -1.43 4.24
CA HIS A 122 -0.78 -1.03 4.25
C HIS A 122 -0.11 -1.33 5.60
N GLY A 123 0.97 -2.12 5.56
CA GLY A 123 1.76 -2.50 6.73
C GLY A 123 1.28 -3.75 7.49
N ASP A 124 0.17 -4.38 7.10
CA ASP A 124 -0.29 -5.63 7.75
C ASP A 124 0.69 -6.80 7.57
N GLU A 125 1.53 -6.77 6.54
CA GLU A 125 2.52 -7.78 6.21
C GLU A 125 3.75 -7.73 7.11
N ILE A 126 4.03 -6.54 7.68
CA ILE A 126 5.21 -6.27 8.51
C ILE A 126 5.41 -7.30 9.63
N PRO A 127 4.43 -7.59 10.51
CA PRO A 127 4.64 -8.60 11.55
C PRO A 127 4.96 -10.00 11.01
N TYR A 128 4.46 -10.36 9.82
CA TYR A 128 4.72 -11.66 9.19
C TYR A 128 6.15 -11.73 8.64
N VAL A 129 6.62 -10.68 7.98
CA VAL A 129 8.00 -10.56 7.49
C VAL A 129 9.00 -10.63 8.64
N PHE A 130 8.69 -10.00 9.77
CA PHE A 130 9.53 -10.03 10.97
C PHE A 130 9.34 -11.29 11.84
N GLY A 131 8.50 -12.25 11.43
CA GLY A 131 8.33 -13.53 12.13
C GLY A 131 7.60 -13.43 13.48
N VAL A 132 6.85 -12.35 13.73
CA VAL A 132 6.04 -12.18 14.95
C VAL A 132 5.07 -13.35 15.20
N PRO A 133 4.42 -13.95 14.18
CA PRO A 133 3.57 -15.12 14.40
C PRO A 133 4.26 -16.31 15.09
N MET A 134 5.59 -16.42 15.03
CA MET A 134 6.37 -17.51 15.65
C MET A 134 6.55 -17.34 17.16
N VAL A 135 6.42 -16.12 17.67
CA VAL A 135 6.57 -15.79 19.11
C VAL A 135 5.24 -15.42 19.77
N GLY A 136 4.21 -15.17 18.97
CA GLY A 136 2.86 -14.83 19.43
C GLY A 136 2.58 -13.32 19.44
N ALA A 137 1.39 -12.95 19.92
CA ALA A 137 0.97 -11.56 20.03
C ALA A 137 1.94 -10.75 20.92
N THR A 138 2.22 -9.51 20.53
CA THR A 138 3.10 -8.59 21.25
C THR A 138 2.36 -7.29 21.56
N ASP A 139 2.93 -6.43 22.41
CA ASP A 139 2.35 -5.10 22.69
C ASP A 139 2.27 -4.22 21.42
N LEU A 140 3.23 -4.35 20.52
CA LEU A 140 3.27 -3.63 19.24
C LEU A 140 2.30 -4.23 18.21
N PHE A 141 2.13 -5.55 18.22
CA PHE A 141 1.25 -6.27 17.31
C PHE A 141 0.32 -7.21 18.11
N PRO A 142 -0.75 -6.68 18.71
CA PRO A 142 -1.66 -7.44 19.56
C PRO A 142 -2.68 -8.23 18.72
N CYS A 143 -2.20 -9.12 17.86
CA CYS A 143 -3.00 -9.87 16.90
C CYS A 143 -2.95 -11.38 17.13
N ASN A 144 -4.07 -12.07 16.83
CA ASN A 144 -4.07 -13.50 16.60
C ASN A 144 -3.76 -13.83 15.13
N PHE A 145 -2.47 -14.03 14.83
CA PHE A 145 -1.96 -14.33 13.49
C PHE A 145 -2.35 -15.71 12.94
N SER A 146 -3.01 -16.56 13.73
CA SER A 146 -3.49 -17.87 13.27
C SER A 146 -4.91 -17.81 12.67
N LYS A 147 -5.56 -16.64 12.74
CA LYS A 147 -6.90 -16.44 12.22
C LYS A 147 -6.87 -15.39 11.12
N ASN A 148 -7.63 -15.69 10.08
CA ASN A 148 -7.89 -14.79 8.96
C ASN A 148 -9.19 -14.04 9.19
#